data_AF-A0A944S901-F1
#
_entry.id   AF-A0A944S901-F1
#
_cell.length_a   1.000
_cell.length_b   1.000
_cell.length_c   1.000
_cell.angle_alpha   90.00
_cell.angle_beta   90.00
_cell.angle_gamma   90.00
#
_symmetry.space_group_name_H-M   'P 1'
#
loop_
_entity.id
_entity.type
_entity.pdbx_description
1 polymer ?
#
loop_
_entity_poly.entity_id
_entity_poly.type
_entity_poly.pdbx_seq_one_letter_code
_entity_poly.pdbx_strand_id
1 'polypeptide(L)'
;MELEDKVEVSESMRAVLDKYLKSFREIVELTVENGWVDNSTLQFSVLEISSEYALLELNFIEIVMSASGCTINREERWGRVKLKLESEAVIGVEVL
;
A
#
# COMPACT_ATOMS: atom_id res chain seq x y z
N MET A 1 -7.89 -12.38 -24.02
CA MET A 1 -6.80 -11.38 -24.08
C MET A 1 -7.32 -10.20 -23.27
N GLU A 2 -7.15 -10.27 -21.96
CA GLU A 2 -7.61 -9.20 -21.08
C GLU A 2 -6.63 -8.05 -21.25
N LEU A 3 -7.15 -6.92 -21.73
CA LEU A 3 -6.42 -5.67 -21.79
C LEU A 3 -6.27 -5.21 -20.34
N GLU A 4 -5.07 -5.38 -19.77
CA GLU A 4 -4.68 -4.66 -18.57
C GLU A 4 -4.65 -3.17 -18.94
N ASP A 5 -5.78 -2.50 -18.73
CA ASP A 5 -5.88 -1.05 -18.80
C ASP A 5 -4.89 -0.49 -17.79
N LYS A 6 -3.73 -0.04 -18.28
CA LYS A 6 -2.76 0.66 -17.45
C LYS A 6 -3.41 1.97 -17.06
N VAL A 7 -3.83 2.07 -15.81
CA VAL A 7 -4.33 3.33 -15.26
C VAL A 7 -3.19 4.34 -15.30
N GLU A 8 -3.28 5.28 -16.24
CA GLU A 8 -2.27 6.33 -16.40
C GLU A 8 -2.48 7.38 -15.31
N VAL A 9 -1.55 7.43 -14.36
CA VAL A 9 -1.54 8.40 -13.26
C VAL A 9 -0.43 9.40 -13.51
N SER A 10 -0.72 10.69 -13.35
CA SER A 10 0.30 11.74 -13.47
C SER A 10 1.45 11.49 -12.49
N GLU A 11 2.67 11.88 -12.89
CA GLU A 11 3.84 11.72 -12.02
C GLU A 11 3.68 12.47 -10.69
N SER A 12 3.01 13.63 -10.71
CA SER A 12 2.69 14.40 -9.50
C SER A 12 1.81 13.61 -8.53
N MET A 13 0.71 13.05 -9.03
CA MET A 13 -0.20 12.25 -8.22
C MET A 13 0.50 10.99 -7.70
N ARG A 14 1.27 10.31 -8.54
CA ARG A 14 2.02 9.12 -8.12
C ARG A 14 3.00 9.43 -6.97
N ALA A 15 3.65 10.58 -7.01
CA ALA A 15 4.53 11.03 -5.93
C ALA A 15 3.76 11.33 -4.62
N VAL A 16 2.54 11.88 -4.71
CA VAL A 16 1.66 12.08 -3.54
C VAL A 16 1.29 10.74 -2.92
N LEU A 17 0.85 9.77 -3.73
CA LEU A 17 0.46 8.44 -3.28
C LEU A 17 1.64 7.69 -2.63
N ASP A 18 2.82 7.69 -3.25
CA ASP A 18 4.03 7.07 -2.70
C ASP A 18 4.42 7.68 -1.34
N LYS A 19 4.41 9.01 -1.26
CA LYS A 19 4.71 9.73 -0.02
C LYS A 19 3.71 9.39 1.08
N TYR A 20 2.42 9.35 0.74
CA TYR A 20 1.38 8.99 1.70
C TYR A 20 1.57 7.58 2.23
N LEU A 21 1.70 6.59 1.33
CA LEU A 21 1.84 5.17 1.68
C LEU A 21 3.07 4.88 2.55
N LYS A 22 4.18 5.57 2.36
CA LYS A 22 5.37 5.43 3.23
C LYS A 22 5.20 6.00 4.63
N SER A 23 4.23 6.89 4.82
CA SER A 23 3.88 7.49 6.12
C SER A 23 2.63 6.88 6.76
N PHE A 24 1.92 6.04 6.01
CA PHE A 24 0.66 5.41 6.35
C PHE A 24 0.86 4.37 7.46
N ARG A 25 0.25 4.60 8.63
CA ARG A 25 0.46 3.73 9.80
C ARG A 25 -0.49 2.55 9.79
N GLU A 26 -1.67 2.71 9.22
CA GLU A 26 -2.73 1.71 9.20
C GLU A 26 -2.41 0.57 8.21
N ILE A 27 -1.29 0.65 7.48
CA ILE A 27 -0.73 -0.48 6.73
C ILE A 27 -0.42 -1.69 7.63
N VAL A 28 -0.25 -1.47 8.94
CA VAL A 28 -0.08 -2.56 9.91
C VAL A 28 -1.32 -3.45 10.02
N GLU A 29 -2.51 -2.98 9.62
CA GLU A 29 -3.70 -3.83 9.56
C GLU A 29 -3.60 -4.92 8.49
N LEU A 30 -2.68 -4.77 7.53
CA LEU A 30 -2.35 -5.78 6.52
C LEU A 30 -1.27 -6.77 6.99
N THR A 31 -0.76 -6.61 8.22
CA THR A 31 0.24 -7.49 8.83
C THR A 31 -0.38 -8.45 9.83
N VAL A 32 0.27 -9.59 10.10
CA VAL A 32 -0.10 -10.52 11.17
C VAL A 32 0.33 -9.98 12.54
N GLU A 33 -0.16 -10.58 13.63
CA GLU A 33 -0.16 -10.07 15.03
C GLU A 33 1.13 -9.40 15.56
N ASN A 34 2.31 -9.67 14.99
CA ASN A 34 3.58 -9.05 15.36
C ASN A 34 4.46 -8.69 14.14
N GLY A 35 3.85 -8.51 12.97
CA GLY A 35 4.53 -8.17 11.74
C GLY A 35 4.85 -6.68 11.64
N TRP A 36 5.90 -6.37 10.89
CA TRP A 36 6.24 -5.01 10.50
C TRP A 36 6.40 -4.93 8.99
N VAL A 37 5.90 -3.86 8.40
CA VAL A 37 6.11 -3.59 6.98
C VAL A 37 7.53 -3.10 6.75
N ASP A 38 8.25 -3.75 5.85
CA ASP A 38 9.48 -3.21 5.31
C ASP A 38 9.15 -2.14 4.26
N ASN A 39 9.08 -0.88 4.68
CA ASN A 39 8.76 0.27 3.82
C ASN A 39 9.69 0.43 2.60
N SER A 40 10.91 -0.15 2.65
CA SER A 40 11.81 -0.12 1.49
C SER A 40 11.35 -1.03 0.35
N THR A 41 10.50 -2.01 0.68
CA THR A 41 9.93 -3.00 -0.24
C THR A 41 8.48 -2.68 -0.64
N LEU A 42 7.88 -1.64 -0.05
CA LEU A 42 6.51 -1.25 -0.35
C LEU A 42 6.39 -0.74 -1.78
N GLN A 43 5.61 -1.46 -2.57
CA GLN A 43 5.24 -1.13 -3.93
C GLN A 43 3.73 -1.03 -4.03
N PHE A 44 3.25 -0.26 -5.01
CA PHE A 44 1.84 -0.19 -5.30
C PHE A 44 1.56 -0.11 -6.79
N SER A 45 0.40 -0.65 -7.15
CA SER A 45 -0.22 -0.53 -8.47
C SER A 45 -1.55 0.21 -8.30
N VAL A 46 -1.82 1.16 -9.19
CA VAL A 46 -3.10 1.87 -9.21
C VAL A 46 -4.08 1.02 -10.00
N LEU A 47 -5.09 0.49 -9.32
CA LEU A 47 -6.17 -0.28 -9.95
C LEU A 47 -7.26 0.63 -10.52
N GLU A 48 -7.51 1.76 -9.85
CA GLU A 48 -8.50 2.74 -10.25
C GLU A 48 -8.15 4.11 -9.68
N ILE A 49 -8.42 5.18 -10.42
CA ILE A 49 -8.25 6.55 -9.93
C ILE A 49 -9.37 7.46 -10.44
N SER A 50 -9.82 8.35 -9.58
CA SER A 50 -10.76 9.42 -9.88
C SER A 50 -10.36 10.71 -9.15
N SER A 51 -11.17 11.76 -9.28
CA SER A 51 -11.01 12.98 -8.49
C SER A 51 -11.28 12.79 -6.99
N GLU A 52 -12.01 11.73 -6.60
CA GLU A 52 -12.50 11.51 -5.24
C GLU A 52 -11.80 10.34 -4.52
N TYR A 53 -11.19 9.41 -5.28
CA TYR A 53 -10.49 8.28 -4.69
C TYR A 53 -9.41 7.69 -5.60
N ALA A 54 -8.52 6.91 -4.98
CA ALA A 54 -7.64 5.98 -5.66
C ALA A 54 -7.76 4.59 -5.02
N LEU A 55 -7.99 3.56 -5.83
CA LEU A 55 -7.91 2.17 -5.41
C LEU A 55 -6.53 1.64 -5.74
N LEU A 56 -5.80 1.21 -4.72
CA LEU A 56 -4.43 0.73 -4.86
C LEU A 56 -4.35 -0.73 -4.44
N GLU A 57 -3.55 -1.50 -5.19
CA GLU A 57 -3.03 -2.77 -4.73
C GLU A 57 -1.62 -2.54 -4.19
N LEU A 58 -1.37 -3.01 -2.98
CA LEU A 58 -0.09 -2.91 -2.29
C LEU A 58 0.61 -4.27 -2.33
N ASN A 59 1.93 -4.24 -2.50
CA ASN A 59 2.81 -5.38 -2.28
C ASN A 59 3.97 -4.94 -1.40
N PHE A 60 4.30 -5.74 -0.39
CA PHE A 60 5.42 -5.45 0.50
C PHE A 60 5.93 -6.73 1.16
N ILE A 61 7.14 -6.65 1.71
CA ILE A 61 7.66 -7.67 2.61
C ILE A 61 7.24 -7.34 4.03
N GLU A 62 6.52 -8.27 4.64
CA GLU A 62 6.29 -8.31 6.07
C GLU A 62 7.46 -9.02 6.75
N ILE A 63 7.99 -8.39 7.79
CA ILE A 63 9.00 -8.96 8.67
C ILE A 63 8.30 -9.43 9.94
N VAL A 64 8.34 -10.73 10.22
CA VAL A 64 7.75 -11.32 11.44
C VAL A 64 8.88 -11.92 12.28
N MET A 65 9.00 -11.46 13.52
CA MET A 65 9.92 -12.09 14.47
C MET A 65 9.19 -13.21 15.21
N SER A 66 9.74 -14.42 15.14
CA SER A 66 9.18 -15.54 15.90
C SER A 66 9.32 -15.27 17.41
N ALA A 67 8.34 -15.70 18.20
CA ALA A 67 8.30 -15.48 19.66
C ALA A 67 9.50 -16.09 20.42
N SER A 68 10.27 -16.98 19.78
CA SER A 68 11.52 -17.54 20.32
C SER A 68 12.76 -16.69 20.02
N GLY A 69 12.63 -15.57 19.32
CA GLY A 69 13.69 -14.57 19.10
C GLY A 69 14.82 -15.01 18.15
N CYS A 70 14.77 -16.22 17.60
CA CYS A 70 15.86 -16.78 16.79
C CYS A 70 15.66 -16.66 15.27
N THR A 71 14.43 -16.41 14.80
CA THR A 71 14.15 -16.40 13.36
C THR A 71 13.36 -15.16 12.98
N ILE A 72 13.92 -14.41 12.03
CA ILE A 72 13.21 -13.36 11.31
C ILE A 72 12.65 -13.99 10.04
N ASN A 73 11.33 -14.12 9.97
CA ASN A 73 10.65 -14.51 8.75
C ASN A 73 10.38 -13.26 7.92
N ARG A 74 10.51 -13.40 6.59
CA ARG A 74 10.21 -12.35 5.62
C ARG A 74 9.23 -12.94 4.62
N GLU A 75 8.02 -12.40 4.58
CA GLU A 75 6.93 -12.92 3.76
C GLU A 75 6.39 -11.84 2.85
N GLU A 76 6.16 -12.15 1.58
CA GLU A 76 5.45 -11.25 0.67
C GLU A 76 3.98 -11.19 1.06
N ARG A 77 3.46 -9.97 1.14
CA ARG A 77 2.05 -9.68 1.43
C ARG A 77 1.47 -8.81 0.33
N TRP A 78 0.17 -9.02 0.13
CA TRP A 78 -0.65 -8.22 -0.75
C TRP A 78 -1.84 -7.71 0.02
N GLY A 79 -2.23 -6.47 -0.29
CA GLY A 79 -3.41 -5.86 0.30
C GLY A 79 -3.99 -4.83 -0.65
N ARG A 80 -5.21 -4.40 -0.38
CA ARG A 80 -5.84 -3.32 -1.13
C ARG A 80 -6.21 -2.21 -0.19
N VAL A 81 -6.03 -0.99 -0.67
CA VAL A 81 -6.44 0.20 0.06
C VAL A 81 -7.22 1.11 -0.88
N LYS A 82 -8.27 1.72 -0.35
CA LYS A 82 -8.99 2.79 -0.99
C LYS A 82 -8.62 4.10 -0.31
N LEU A 83 -7.95 4.97 -1.04
CA LEU A 83 -7.60 6.31 -0.58
C LEU A 83 -8.69 7.29 -1.00
N LYS A 84 -9.14 8.15 -0.08
CA LYS A 84 -10.03 9.27 -0.38
C LYS A 84 -9.18 10.47 -0.76
N LEU A 85 -9.52 11.08 -1.89
CA LEU A 85 -8.80 12.21 -2.47
C LEU A 85 -9.66 13.48 -2.42
N GLU A 86 -9.03 14.61 -2.11
CA GLU A 86 -9.61 15.94 -2.24
C GLU A 86 -8.52 16.90 -2.73
N SER A 87 -8.72 17.52 -3.90
CA SER A 87 -7.75 18.47 -4.49
C SER A 87 -6.30 17.93 -4.54
N GLU A 88 -6.14 16.68 -4.97
CA GLU A 88 -4.85 15.96 -5.03
C GLU A 88 -4.18 15.69 -3.67
N ALA A 89 -4.89 15.88 -2.57
CA ALA A 89 -4.45 15.44 -1.24
C ALA A 89 -5.19 14.16 -0.83
N VAL A 90 -4.47 13.28 -0.13
CA VAL A 90 -5.09 12.11 0.53
C VAL A 90 -5.66 12.57 1.86
N ILE A 91 -6.99 12.46 2.01
CA ILE A 91 -7.72 12.90 3.21
C ILE A 91 -8.25 11.74 4.06
N GLY A 92 -8.14 10.51 3.56
CA GLY A 92 -8.59 9.33 4.27
C GLY A 92 -8.19 8.06 3.56
N VAL A 93 -8.35 6.94 4.27
CA VAL A 93 -7.91 5.63 3.85
C VAL A 93 -8.83 4.57 4.43
N GLU A 94 -9.06 3.52 3.65
CA GLU A 94 -9.80 2.34 4.02
C GLU A 94 -9.01 1.13 3.54
N VAL A 95 -8.70 0.21 4.47
CA VAL A 95 -8.10 -1.09 4.16
C VAL A 95 -9.23 -2.05 3.79
N LEU A 96 -9.06 -2.79 2.68
CA LEU A 96 -10.08 -3.66 2.10
C LEU A 96 -9.81 -5.14 2.35
#